data_AF-A0A4Y2TQS0-F1
#
_entry.id   AF-A0A4Y2TQS0-F1
#
_cell.length_a   1.000
_cell.length_b   1.000
_cell.length_c   1.000
_cell.angle_alpha   90.00
_cell.angle_beta   90.00
_cell.angle_gamma   90.00
#
_symmetry.space_group_name_H-M   'P 1'
#
loop_
_entity.id
_entity.type
_entity.pdbx_description
1 polymer ?
#
loop_
_entity_poly.entity_id
_entity_poly.type
_entity_poly.pdbx_seq_one_letter_code
_entity_poly.pdbx_strand_id
1 'polypeptide(L)'
;MEKQLKCVLLLSLKEMALRRVAVLLWSGSDILASVTKFPIYFHYMQRNKDEWQETILDKVVDKVFKLELPKLLTRQLNYIVHPIGLEIRKWRERHNFIFFYDFKDISLPDLAKLRWTTVGAIDYRKTAKELVCSDALNVVERYKIACSYCLDDYIPLLWEELPEGERREFYSEIISSLRLPSLWPYILEGELDVLDFLCRTSDRNLTSFNQWAFEDSAEDFNKTAAEYFFQKLTHEEREASLMRTAHAVLLSSFLENTKIEKRSNVVRYLVSLMTPEQRVETFKMRPIVFFLCFLDWPWQDLFLENVGLFWTFFPPGLYDNLLDKMMCGDENSFFYFPEIFKEFFIESPLDFKRRFVDQDSEDRTPACYFLSIFCKNEDSKSIEVIFRNVDPADRLKLVFHPLLLKHFYYCLLNDRWHMVEVCLREATLSKGDRVRFKEAFLESLASNDTGEIEWKNPKWKRFFEF
;
A
#
# COMPACT_ATOMS: atom_id res chain seq x y z
N MET A 1 -16.48 23.59 16.39
CA MET A 1 -15.53 23.82 15.29
C MET A 1 -15.37 22.47 14.61
N GLU A 2 -15.96 22.29 13.44
CA GLU A 2 -15.89 21.01 12.72
C GLU A 2 -14.43 20.66 12.43
N LYS A 3 -14.01 19.43 12.76
CA LYS A 3 -12.66 18.96 12.41
C LYS A 3 -12.58 18.86 10.88
N GLN A 4 -11.69 19.65 10.28
CA GLN A 4 -11.41 19.58 8.85
C GLN A 4 -10.44 18.44 8.55
N LEU A 5 -10.60 17.83 7.37
CA LEU A 5 -9.71 16.79 6.87
C LEU A 5 -8.31 17.36 6.65
N LYS A 6 -7.34 16.87 7.43
CA LYS A 6 -5.93 17.24 7.24
C LYS A 6 -5.38 16.49 6.03
N CYS A 7 -4.79 17.23 5.10
CA CYS A 7 -4.24 16.70 3.84
C CYS A 7 -2.72 16.94 3.69
N VAL A 8 -2.09 17.53 4.70
CA VAL A 8 -0.66 17.87 4.72
C VAL A 8 0.01 17.09 5.84
N LEU A 9 1.01 16.30 5.48
CA LEU A 9 1.80 15.51 6.43
C LEU A 9 2.86 16.41 7.08
N LEU A 10 2.81 16.52 8.40
CA LEU A 10 3.79 17.25 9.21
C LEU A 10 4.46 16.24 10.14
N LEU A 11 5.74 15.94 9.87
CA LEU A 11 6.50 14.98 10.67
C LEU A 11 7.29 15.69 11.77
N SER A 12 7.38 15.03 12.91
CA SER A 12 8.33 15.42 13.96
C SER A 12 9.77 15.19 13.51
N LEU A 13 10.73 15.93 14.09
CA LEU A 13 12.15 15.70 13.85
C LEU A 13 12.58 14.26 14.16
N LYS A 14 11.94 13.66 15.18
CA LYS A 14 12.17 12.26 15.54
C LYS A 14 11.77 11.31 14.42
N GLU A 15 10.59 11.49 13.83
CA GLU A 15 10.12 10.65 12.71
C GLU A 15 10.97 10.84 11.46
N MET A 16 11.32 12.08 11.13
CA MET A 16 12.23 12.38 10.02
C MET A 16 13.58 11.69 10.21
N ALA A 17 14.13 11.72 11.43
CA ALA A 17 15.39 11.04 11.75
C ALA A 17 15.27 9.51 11.62
N LEU A 18 14.21 8.90 12.15
CA LEU A 18 13.98 7.46 12.04
C LEU A 18 13.85 7.01 10.57
N ARG A 19 13.08 7.75 9.76
CA ARG A 19 12.95 7.48 8.31
C ARG A 19 14.28 7.61 7.59
N ARG A 20 15.07 8.64 7.94
CA ARG A 20 16.41 8.81 7.37
C ARG A 20 17.34 7.64 7.73
N VAL A 21 17.32 7.16 8.97
CA VAL A 21 18.09 5.97 9.38
C VAL A 21 17.65 4.75 8.60
N ALA A 22 16.35 4.50 8.48
CA ALA A 22 15.83 3.38 7.71
C ALA A 22 16.23 3.45 6.23
N VAL A 23 16.16 4.63 5.60
CA VAL A 23 16.68 4.85 4.23
C VAL A 23 18.16 4.49 4.13
N LEU A 24 18.99 4.90 5.10
CA LEU A 24 20.42 4.57 5.11
C LEU A 24 20.68 3.07 5.23
N LEU A 25 19.89 2.35 6.03
CA LEU A 25 19.98 0.89 6.15
C LEU A 25 19.68 0.19 4.82
N TRP A 26 18.65 0.65 4.11
CA TRP A 26 18.30 0.18 2.77
C TRP A 26 19.33 0.55 1.70
N SER A 27 20.01 1.69 1.87
CA SER A 27 21.03 2.18 0.93
C SER A 27 22.39 1.47 1.09
N GLY A 28 22.50 0.49 2.00
CA GLY A 28 23.70 -0.34 2.15
C GLY A 28 23.98 -1.16 0.88
N SER A 29 25.22 -1.17 0.40
CA SER A 29 25.61 -1.80 -0.87
C SER A 29 25.28 -3.30 -0.94
N ASP A 30 25.36 -4.02 0.18
CA ASP A 30 24.97 -5.42 0.30
C ASP A 30 23.45 -5.64 0.15
N ILE A 31 22.64 -4.72 0.68
CA ILE A 31 21.18 -4.74 0.56
C ILE A 31 20.79 -4.40 -0.87
N LEU A 32 21.33 -3.31 -1.42
CA LEU A 32 21.07 -2.90 -2.79
C LEU A 32 21.47 -3.99 -3.79
N ALA A 33 22.62 -4.64 -3.60
CA ALA A 33 23.02 -5.78 -4.43
C ALA A 33 22.03 -6.96 -4.34
N SER A 34 21.45 -7.21 -3.16
CA SER A 34 20.42 -8.24 -2.99
C SER A 34 19.13 -7.84 -3.72
N VAL A 35 18.70 -6.59 -3.60
CA VAL A 35 17.52 -6.05 -4.27
C VAL A 35 17.68 -6.11 -5.79
N THR A 36 18.81 -5.68 -6.33
CA THR A 36 19.06 -5.69 -7.79
C THR A 36 18.98 -7.10 -8.38
N LYS A 37 19.45 -8.11 -7.65
CA LYS A 37 19.40 -9.52 -8.07
C LYS A 37 18.02 -10.15 -7.92
N PHE A 38 17.11 -9.52 -7.18
CA PHE A 38 15.78 -10.07 -6.94
C PHE A 38 14.93 -9.93 -8.21
N PRO A 39 14.41 -11.05 -8.76
CA PRO A 39 13.65 -11.04 -10.00
C PRO A 39 12.31 -10.32 -9.81
N ILE A 40 11.95 -9.46 -10.76
CA ILE A 40 10.64 -8.77 -10.75
C ILE A 40 9.69 -9.54 -11.65
N TYR A 41 8.94 -10.49 -11.09
CA TYR A 41 7.91 -11.18 -11.86
C TYR A 41 6.63 -10.35 -11.96
N PHE A 42 6.04 -10.31 -13.17
CA PHE A 42 4.80 -9.58 -13.48
C PHE A 42 3.58 -10.04 -12.65
N HIS A 43 3.64 -11.26 -12.11
CA HIS A 43 2.64 -11.81 -11.20
C HIS A 43 3.29 -12.10 -9.86
N TYR A 44 2.92 -11.32 -8.85
CA TYR A 44 3.40 -11.46 -7.50
C TYR A 44 2.67 -12.63 -6.82
N MET A 45 3.08 -13.85 -7.16
CA MET A 45 2.69 -15.06 -6.45
C MET A 45 3.15 -14.96 -4.99
N GLN A 46 2.38 -15.53 -4.05
CA GLN A 46 2.70 -15.50 -2.61
C GLN A 46 4.16 -15.89 -2.31
N ARG A 47 4.69 -16.87 -3.05
CA ARG A 47 6.08 -17.33 -2.96
C ARG A 47 7.13 -16.22 -3.15
N ASN A 48 6.89 -15.28 -4.07
CA ASN A 48 7.83 -14.17 -4.31
C ASN A 48 7.85 -13.20 -3.11
N LYS A 49 6.76 -13.13 -2.34
CA LYS A 49 6.71 -12.29 -1.14
C LYS A 49 7.55 -12.86 -0.03
N ASP A 50 7.39 -14.15 0.21
CA ASP A 50 8.13 -14.87 1.23
C ASP A 50 9.63 -14.81 0.89
N GLU A 51 10.00 -14.98 -0.39
CA GLU A 51 11.38 -14.82 -0.84
C GLU A 51 11.92 -13.39 -0.64
N TRP A 52 11.15 -12.33 -0.94
CA TRP A 52 11.58 -10.95 -0.68
C TRP A 52 11.78 -10.69 0.82
N GLN A 53 10.86 -11.18 1.64
CA GLN A 53 10.90 -11.07 3.09
C GLN A 53 12.18 -11.73 3.63
N GLU A 54 12.37 -13.02 3.35
CA GLU A 54 13.48 -13.82 3.87
C GLU A 54 14.84 -13.37 3.34
N THR A 55 14.93 -12.99 2.06
CA THR A 55 16.23 -12.73 1.43
C THR A 55 16.71 -11.29 1.58
N ILE A 56 15.80 -10.33 1.77
CA ILE A 56 16.11 -8.90 1.76
C ILE A 56 15.62 -8.22 3.03
N LEU A 57 14.33 -8.34 3.38
CA LEU A 57 13.81 -7.57 4.51
C LEU A 57 14.43 -8.03 5.83
N ASP A 58 14.54 -9.34 6.05
CA ASP A 58 15.14 -9.89 7.27
C ASP A 58 16.59 -9.44 7.45
N LYS A 59 17.36 -9.28 6.36
CA LYS A 59 18.72 -8.70 6.44
C LYS A 59 18.71 -7.25 6.91
N VAL A 60 17.74 -6.45 6.48
CA VAL A 60 17.62 -5.05 6.92
C VAL A 60 17.18 -5.00 8.38
N VAL A 61 16.24 -5.86 8.78
CA VAL A 61 15.78 -6.02 10.17
C VAL A 61 16.94 -6.45 11.08
N ASP A 62 17.76 -7.41 10.66
CA ASP A 62 18.98 -7.81 11.38
C ASP A 62 19.94 -6.63 11.58
N LYS A 63 20.07 -5.75 10.57
CA LYS A 63 20.86 -4.53 10.72
C LYS A 63 20.24 -3.56 11.71
N VAL A 64 18.91 -3.44 11.78
CA VAL A 64 18.23 -2.64 12.82
C VAL A 64 18.59 -3.17 14.21
N PHE A 65 18.55 -4.49 14.42
CA PHE A 65 18.92 -5.09 15.70
C PHE A 65 20.38 -4.85 16.08
N LYS A 66 21.29 -4.85 15.11
CA LYS A 66 22.72 -4.55 15.30
C LYS A 66 23.01 -3.08 15.66
N LEU A 67 22.04 -2.17 15.52
CA LEU A 67 22.21 -0.78 15.97
C LEU A 67 22.13 -0.62 17.49
N GLU A 68 21.77 -1.68 18.24
CA GLU A 68 21.69 -1.70 19.71
C GLU A 68 20.86 -0.54 20.30
N LEU A 69 19.81 -0.12 19.57
CA LEU A 69 18.93 0.96 19.99
C LEU A 69 18.05 0.54 21.19
N PRO A 70 17.56 1.51 22.00
CA PRO A 70 16.54 1.25 23.00
C PRO A 70 15.32 0.54 22.40
N LYS A 71 14.76 -0.44 23.13
CA LYS A 71 13.66 -1.32 22.67
C LYS A 71 12.52 -0.58 21.96
N LEU A 72 12.12 0.59 22.46
CA LEU A 72 11.08 1.40 21.85
C LEU A 72 11.49 1.95 20.47
N LEU A 73 12.72 2.46 20.33
CA LEU A 73 13.25 2.98 19.07
C LEU A 73 13.49 1.86 18.05
N THR A 74 14.00 0.71 18.48
CA THR A 74 14.15 -0.48 17.63
C THR A 74 12.80 -0.91 17.06
N ARG A 75 11.76 -0.96 17.91
CA ARG A 75 10.40 -1.26 17.46
C ARG A 75 9.88 -0.24 16.46
N GLN A 76 10.04 1.06 16.73
CA GLN A 76 9.61 2.11 15.81
C GLN A 76 10.35 2.05 14.46
N LEU A 77 11.67 1.79 14.49
CA LEU A 77 12.47 1.68 13.29
C LEU A 77 12.08 0.45 12.45
N ASN A 78 11.79 -0.68 13.09
CA ASN A 78 11.29 -1.88 12.43
C ASN A 78 9.97 -1.63 11.68
N TYR A 79 9.09 -0.77 12.19
CA TYR A 79 7.87 -0.39 11.47
C TYR A 79 8.14 0.47 10.24
N ILE A 80 9.24 1.23 10.22
CA ILE A 80 9.55 2.17 9.14
C ILE A 80 10.39 1.51 8.03
N VAL A 81 11.21 0.50 8.35
CA VAL A 81 12.03 -0.18 7.34
C VAL A 81 11.19 -0.93 6.31
N HIS A 82 10.09 -1.58 6.72
CA HIS A 82 9.22 -2.32 5.80
C HIS A 82 8.65 -1.43 4.68
N PRO A 83 7.95 -0.31 4.96
CA PRO A 83 7.39 0.53 3.90
C PRO A 83 8.45 1.22 3.02
N ILE A 84 9.66 1.49 3.53
CA ILE A 84 10.76 2.02 2.70
C ILE A 84 11.24 0.97 1.69
N GLY A 85 11.36 -0.29 2.09
CA GLY A 85 11.67 -1.38 1.16
C GLY A 85 10.61 -1.53 0.07
N LEU A 86 9.35 -1.38 0.46
CA LEU A 86 8.22 -1.37 -0.46
C LEU A 86 8.30 -0.21 -1.47
N GLU A 87 8.71 1.00 -1.06
CA GLU A 87 8.93 2.11 -2.00
C GLU A 87 9.99 1.79 -3.07
N ILE A 88 11.09 1.14 -2.69
CA ILE A 88 12.13 0.67 -3.62
C ILE A 88 11.52 -0.34 -4.61
N ARG A 89 10.72 -1.28 -4.10
CA ARG A 89 10.02 -2.28 -4.93
C ARG A 89 9.07 -1.62 -5.93
N LYS A 90 8.20 -0.72 -5.46
CA LYS A 90 7.26 0.05 -6.29
C LYS A 90 7.98 0.83 -7.38
N TRP A 91 9.10 1.46 -7.04
CA TRP A 91 9.95 2.15 -8.01
C TRP A 91 10.41 1.19 -9.11
N ARG A 92 10.90 0.00 -8.75
CA ARG A 92 11.34 -1.00 -9.73
C ARG A 92 10.19 -1.48 -10.62
N GLU A 93 9.08 -1.88 -10.02
CA GLU A 93 7.89 -2.34 -10.74
C GLU A 93 7.38 -1.30 -11.73
N ARG A 94 7.38 0.00 -11.37
CA ARG A 94 6.92 1.08 -12.26
C ARG A 94 7.77 1.18 -13.52
N HIS A 95 9.09 1.02 -13.42
CA HIS A 95 9.97 1.16 -14.59
C HIS A 95 9.95 -0.07 -15.49
N ASN A 96 9.62 -1.25 -14.97
CA ASN A 96 9.37 -2.41 -15.82
C ASN A 96 8.24 -2.17 -16.84
N PHE A 97 7.22 -1.38 -16.50
CA PHE A 97 6.17 -0.99 -17.44
C PHE A 97 6.65 -0.01 -18.51
N ILE A 98 7.61 0.86 -18.18
CA ILE A 98 8.19 1.82 -19.14
C ILE A 98 8.99 1.07 -20.20
N PHE A 99 9.64 -0.03 -19.83
CA PHE A 99 10.49 -0.82 -20.71
C PHE A 99 9.85 -2.12 -21.23
N PHE A 100 8.53 -2.23 -21.14
CA PHE A 100 7.75 -3.46 -21.33
C PHE A 100 8.04 -4.24 -22.62
N TYR A 101 8.52 -3.59 -23.68
CA TYR A 101 8.74 -4.23 -24.99
C TYR A 101 10.07 -4.98 -25.12
N ASP A 102 11.03 -4.78 -24.22
CA ASP A 102 12.36 -5.36 -24.40
C ASP A 102 12.54 -6.76 -23.79
N PHE A 103 11.59 -7.25 -22.97
CA PHE A 103 11.65 -8.53 -22.22
C PHE A 103 12.96 -8.81 -21.46
N LYS A 104 13.90 -7.86 -21.45
CA LYS A 104 15.12 -7.89 -20.67
C LYS A 104 14.74 -7.47 -19.27
N ASP A 105 15.16 -8.28 -18.30
CA ASP A 105 15.20 -7.86 -16.91
C ASP A 105 16.20 -6.72 -16.86
N ILE A 106 15.72 -5.49 -17.06
CA ILE A 106 16.57 -4.31 -16.99
C ILE A 106 16.97 -4.24 -15.53
N SER A 107 18.23 -4.61 -15.27
CA SER A 107 18.88 -4.31 -14.02
C SER A 107 18.88 -2.80 -13.90
N LEU A 108 17.84 -2.26 -13.25
CA LEU A 108 17.68 -0.83 -13.07
C LEU A 108 18.99 -0.29 -12.49
N PRO A 109 19.65 0.63 -13.21
CA PRO A 109 20.98 1.03 -12.82
C PRO A 109 20.97 1.73 -11.46
N ASP A 110 22.08 1.48 -10.75
CA ASP A 110 22.42 1.89 -9.39
C ASP A 110 21.27 2.45 -8.54
N LEU A 111 20.61 1.56 -7.79
CA LEU A 111 19.66 1.93 -6.74
C LEU A 111 20.28 2.86 -5.67
N ALA A 112 21.60 3.03 -5.62
CA ALA A 112 22.22 4.04 -4.76
C ALA A 112 21.90 5.48 -5.21
N LYS A 113 21.38 5.67 -6.43
CA LYS A 113 20.95 6.98 -6.96
C LYS A 113 19.53 7.37 -6.56
N LEU A 114 18.81 6.51 -5.84
CA LEU A 114 17.48 6.84 -5.33
C LEU A 114 17.54 8.13 -4.49
N ARG A 115 16.75 9.13 -4.89
CA ARG A 115 16.62 10.38 -4.15
C ARG A 115 15.40 10.25 -3.23
N TRP A 116 15.60 10.51 -1.95
CA TRP A 116 14.56 10.37 -0.94
C TRP A 116 14.04 11.72 -0.48
N THR A 117 12.73 11.80 -0.28
CA THR A 117 12.08 12.93 0.38
C THR A 117 12.27 12.85 1.90
N THR A 118 12.05 13.96 2.60
CA THR A 118 12.10 14.01 4.06
C THR A 118 11.07 13.11 4.75
N VAL A 119 9.99 12.77 4.03
CA VAL A 119 8.94 11.87 4.50
C VAL A 119 9.25 10.40 4.26
N GLY A 120 10.44 10.06 3.74
CA GLY A 120 10.85 8.67 3.52
C GLY A 120 10.21 8.00 2.31
N ALA A 121 9.70 8.77 1.34
CA ALA A 121 9.28 8.28 0.03
C ALA A 121 10.31 8.66 -1.04
N ILE A 122 10.34 7.93 -2.15
CA ILE A 122 11.24 8.25 -3.27
C ILE A 122 10.74 9.54 -3.96
N ASP A 123 11.65 10.46 -4.26
CA ASP A 123 11.40 11.62 -5.12
C ASP A 123 11.54 11.16 -6.57
N TYR A 124 10.40 10.78 -7.17
CA TYR A 124 10.37 10.14 -8.48
C TYR A 124 11.00 11.00 -9.58
N ARG A 125 10.71 12.31 -9.59
CA ARG A 125 11.23 13.24 -10.60
C ARG A 125 12.74 13.44 -10.45
N LYS A 126 13.24 13.66 -9.22
CA LYS A 126 14.69 13.81 -9.01
C LYS A 126 15.45 12.52 -9.28
N THR A 127 14.89 11.38 -8.89
CA THR A 127 15.50 10.08 -9.15
C THR A 127 15.54 9.80 -10.66
N ALA A 128 14.45 10.05 -11.38
CA ALA A 128 14.42 9.93 -12.84
C ALA A 128 15.47 10.83 -13.51
N LYS A 129 15.63 12.08 -13.03
CA LYS A 129 16.66 13.00 -13.51
C LYS A 129 18.08 12.44 -13.34
N GLU A 130 18.40 11.88 -12.17
CA GLU A 130 19.70 11.24 -11.90
C GLU A 130 19.97 10.03 -12.81
N LEU A 131 18.92 9.24 -13.09
CA LEU A 131 19.03 8.11 -14.02
C LEU A 131 19.25 8.56 -15.46
N VAL A 132 18.50 9.56 -15.92
CA VAL A 132 18.66 10.14 -17.26
C VAL A 132 20.06 10.75 -17.46
N CYS A 133 20.60 11.38 -16.42
CA CYS A 133 21.96 11.93 -16.45
C CYS A 133 23.06 10.85 -16.30
N SER A 134 22.71 9.58 -16.18
CA SER A 134 23.69 8.51 -16.01
C SER A 134 23.93 7.74 -17.30
N ASP A 135 25.18 7.32 -17.51
CA ASP A 135 25.60 6.48 -18.64
C ASP A 135 25.17 5.02 -18.50
N ALA A 136 24.33 4.72 -17.51
CA ALA A 136 23.94 3.37 -17.17
C ALA A 136 22.71 2.88 -17.96
N LEU A 137 22.04 3.79 -18.67
CA LEU A 137 20.93 3.53 -19.58
C LEU A 137 21.30 3.98 -20.99
N ASN A 138 20.79 3.27 -21.99
CA ASN A 138 20.95 3.68 -23.39
C ASN A 138 20.09 4.92 -23.70
N VAL A 139 20.33 5.57 -24.86
CA VAL A 139 19.61 6.79 -25.25
C VAL A 139 18.09 6.61 -25.33
N VAL A 140 17.61 5.47 -25.83
CA VAL A 140 16.18 5.16 -25.94
C VAL A 140 15.54 5.04 -24.55
N GLU A 141 16.19 4.34 -23.64
CA GLU A 141 15.74 4.18 -22.26
C GLU A 141 15.71 5.52 -21.52
N ARG A 142 16.76 6.33 -21.67
CA ARG A 142 16.85 7.67 -21.09
C ARG A 142 15.73 8.56 -21.62
N TYR A 143 15.45 8.52 -22.92
CA TYR A 143 14.34 9.25 -23.53
C TYR A 143 12.98 8.82 -22.96
N LYS A 144 12.69 7.51 -22.90
CA LYS A 144 11.44 6.98 -22.32
C LYS A 144 11.22 7.42 -20.87
N ILE A 145 12.29 7.40 -20.04
CA ILE A 145 12.22 7.92 -18.67
C ILE A 145 11.97 9.44 -18.67
N ALA A 146 12.74 10.21 -19.44
CA ALA A 146 12.61 11.65 -19.48
C ALA A 146 11.18 12.08 -19.85
N CYS A 147 10.61 11.44 -20.87
CA CYS A 147 9.22 11.63 -21.28
C CYS A 147 8.21 11.28 -20.18
N SER A 148 8.37 10.12 -19.53
CA SER A 148 7.45 9.63 -18.51
C SER A 148 7.41 10.50 -17.24
N TYR A 149 8.51 11.20 -16.94
CA TYR A 149 8.63 12.10 -15.79
C TYR A 149 8.65 13.58 -16.16
N CYS A 150 8.32 13.91 -17.41
CA CYS A 150 8.26 15.27 -17.94
C CYS A 150 9.53 16.08 -17.62
N LEU A 151 10.69 15.51 -17.95
CA LEU A 151 11.99 16.17 -17.84
C LEU A 151 12.26 17.00 -19.10
N ASP A 152 11.44 18.04 -19.29
CA ASP A 152 11.41 18.95 -20.44
C ASP A 152 12.78 19.51 -20.86
N ASP A 153 13.69 19.77 -19.93
CA ASP A 153 15.05 20.22 -20.25
C ASP A 153 15.90 19.15 -20.98
N TYR A 154 15.59 17.86 -20.78
CA TYR A 154 16.37 16.73 -21.29
C TYR A 154 15.75 16.08 -22.52
N ILE A 155 14.43 16.18 -22.67
CA ILE A 155 13.69 15.53 -23.76
C ILE A 155 14.18 15.97 -25.14
N PRO A 156 14.35 17.27 -25.45
CA PRO A 156 14.87 17.70 -26.76
C PRO A 156 16.28 17.19 -27.03
N LEU A 157 17.16 17.20 -26.02
CA LEU A 157 18.55 16.76 -26.16
C LEU A 157 18.61 15.27 -26.50
N LEU A 158 17.84 14.46 -25.77
CA LEU A 158 17.77 13.02 -25.98
C LEU A 158 17.11 12.69 -27.32
N TRP A 159 16.08 13.44 -27.71
CA TRP A 159 15.42 13.30 -29.01
C TRP A 159 16.44 13.47 -30.15
N GLU A 160 17.32 14.46 -30.06
CA GLU A 160 18.38 14.67 -31.06
C GLU A 160 19.45 13.57 -31.06
N GLU A 161 19.67 12.90 -29.94
CA GLU A 161 20.58 11.76 -29.86
C GLU A 161 19.96 10.44 -30.36
N LEU A 162 18.64 10.35 -30.48
CA LEU A 162 17.96 9.12 -30.89
C LEU A 162 18.29 8.73 -32.35
N PRO A 163 18.55 7.45 -32.64
CA PRO A 163 18.63 6.94 -34.00
C PRO A 163 17.32 7.18 -34.77
N GLU A 164 17.42 7.44 -36.08
CA GLU A 164 16.26 7.70 -36.94
C GLU A 164 15.21 6.58 -36.91
N GLY A 165 15.66 5.31 -36.82
CA GLY A 165 14.77 4.15 -36.69
C GLY A 165 13.88 4.23 -35.46
N GLU A 166 14.46 4.57 -34.31
CA GLU A 166 13.76 4.71 -33.03
C GLU A 166 12.80 5.91 -33.05
N ARG A 167 13.21 7.04 -33.64
CA ARG A 167 12.32 8.21 -33.79
C ARG A 167 11.05 7.85 -34.57
N ARG A 168 11.19 7.08 -35.66
CA ARG A 168 10.03 6.61 -36.45
C ARG A 168 9.10 5.70 -35.64
N GLU A 169 9.66 4.85 -34.77
CA GLU A 169 8.86 3.98 -33.92
C GLU A 169 7.98 4.80 -32.97
N PHE A 170 8.54 5.80 -32.29
CA PHE A 170 7.76 6.69 -31.40
C PHE A 170 6.63 7.44 -32.12
N TYR A 171 6.84 7.87 -33.37
CA TYR A 171 5.74 8.44 -34.17
C TYR A 171 4.67 7.41 -34.52
N SER A 172 5.06 6.17 -34.83
CA SER A 172 4.11 5.12 -35.21
C SER A 172 3.31 4.57 -34.02
N GLU A 173 3.88 4.59 -32.81
CA GLU A 173 3.24 4.08 -31.60
C GLU A 173 1.95 4.83 -31.25
N ILE A 174 1.82 6.11 -31.61
CA ILE A 174 0.64 6.94 -31.29
C ILE A 174 -0.66 6.35 -31.84
N ILE A 175 -0.56 5.63 -32.98
CA ILE A 175 -1.69 4.97 -33.65
C ILE A 175 -2.19 3.79 -32.80
N SER A 176 -1.32 3.20 -31.98
CA SER A 176 -1.61 2.03 -31.13
C SER A 176 -1.85 2.38 -29.66
N SER A 177 -1.22 3.45 -29.14
CA SER A 177 -1.39 3.90 -27.75
C SER A 177 -0.96 5.36 -27.56
N LEU A 178 -1.78 6.16 -26.86
CA LEU A 178 -1.47 7.56 -26.51
C LEU A 178 -0.55 7.64 -25.27
N ARG A 179 0.62 7.00 -25.31
CA ARG A 179 1.57 7.09 -24.18
C ARG A 179 2.41 8.36 -24.28
N LEU A 180 2.78 8.93 -23.13
CA LEU A 180 3.59 10.15 -23.06
C LEU A 180 4.84 10.12 -23.97
N PRO A 181 5.69 9.07 -23.99
CA PRO A 181 6.87 9.03 -24.88
C PRO A 181 6.56 9.22 -26.37
N SER A 182 5.41 8.73 -26.83
CA SER A 182 4.97 8.81 -28.23
C SER A 182 4.35 10.17 -28.57
N LEU A 183 4.01 10.99 -27.56
CA LEU A 183 3.39 12.31 -27.72
C LEU A 183 4.43 13.45 -27.76
N TRP A 184 5.55 13.29 -27.06
CA TRP A 184 6.61 14.30 -27.02
C TRP A 184 7.17 14.69 -28.40
N PRO A 185 7.33 13.80 -29.41
CA PRO A 185 7.78 14.19 -30.74
C PRO A 185 6.94 15.31 -31.35
N TYR A 186 5.61 15.20 -31.26
CA TYR A 186 4.67 16.21 -31.76
C TYR A 186 4.81 17.54 -31.00
N ILE A 187 5.08 17.50 -29.70
CA ILE A 187 5.33 18.72 -28.89
C ILE A 187 6.63 19.40 -29.36
N LEU A 188 7.67 18.62 -29.64
CA LEU A 188 8.98 19.13 -30.09
C LEU A 188 8.90 19.76 -31.48
N GLU A 189 8.14 19.17 -32.40
CA GLU A 189 7.93 19.71 -33.75
C GLU A 189 6.89 20.85 -33.81
N GLY A 190 6.22 21.15 -32.68
CA GLY A 190 5.21 22.20 -32.61
C GLY A 190 3.84 21.82 -33.21
N GLU A 191 3.59 20.53 -33.39
CA GLU A 191 2.37 19.95 -33.99
C GLU A 191 1.25 19.77 -32.94
N LEU A 192 0.99 20.83 -32.16
CA LEU A 192 -0.01 20.79 -31.08
C LEU A 192 -1.45 20.62 -31.61
N ASP A 193 -1.73 21.07 -32.84
CA ASP A 193 -3.02 20.93 -33.49
C ASP A 193 -3.35 19.46 -33.82
N VAL A 194 -2.34 18.67 -34.19
CA VAL A 194 -2.47 17.22 -34.38
C VAL A 194 -2.83 16.56 -33.06
N LEU A 195 -2.14 16.93 -31.97
CA LEU A 195 -2.45 16.42 -30.63
C LEU A 195 -3.85 16.80 -30.18
N ASP A 196 -4.26 18.06 -30.36
CA ASP A 196 -5.61 18.51 -30.02
C ASP A 196 -6.69 17.74 -30.82
N PHE A 197 -6.43 17.45 -32.10
CA PHE A 197 -7.33 16.63 -32.91
C PHE A 197 -7.44 15.20 -32.38
N LEU A 198 -6.30 14.56 -32.06
CA LEU A 198 -6.27 13.21 -31.49
C LEU A 198 -6.97 13.13 -30.12
N CYS A 199 -6.82 14.15 -29.28
CA CYS A 199 -7.46 14.22 -27.96
C CYS A 199 -8.98 14.47 -28.04
N ARG A 200 -9.47 15.17 -29.07
CA ARG A 200 -10.92 15.42 -29.25
C ARG A 200 -11.70 14.18 -29.69
N THR A 201 -11.05 13.24 -30.36
CA THR A 201 -11.70 11.99 -30.79
C THR A 201 -11.80 10.95 -29.66
N SER A 202 -11.15 11.18 -28.52
CA SER A 202 -11.12 10.25 -27.38
C SER A 202 -12.30 10.39 -26.40
N ASP A 203 -13.50 10.80 -26.86
CA ASP A 203 -14.76 10.93 -26.10
C ASP A 203 -14.80 11.91 -24.90
N ARG A 204 -13.72 12.64 -24.59
CA ARG A 204 -13.62 13.42 -23.33
C ARG A 204 -14.05 14.90 -23.41
N ASN A 205 -14.48 15.41 -24.56
CA ASN A 205 -14.83 16.84 -24.75
C ASN A 205 -13.77 17.81 -24.18
N LEU A 206 -12.49 17.50 -24.37
CA LEU A 206 -11.38 18.28 -23.81
C LEU A 206 -11.00 19.41 -24.75
N THR A 207 -10.65 20.56 -24.18
CA THR A 207 -10.40 21.79 -24.94
C THR A 207 -8.96 21.93 -25.41
N SER A 208 -8.01 21.26 -24.74
CA SER A 208 -6.58 21.30 -25.07
C SER A 208 -5.84 19.99 -24.76
N PHE A 209 -4.70 19.80 -25.42
CA PHE A 209 -3.75 18.72 -25.13
C PHE A 209 -3.30 18.70 -23.66
N ASN A 210 -3.00 19.86 -23.06
CA ASN A 210 -2.53 19.90 -21.67
C ASN A 210 -3.62 19.39 -20.71
N GLN A 211 -4.88 19.73 -20.99
CA GLN A 211 -6.02 19.23 -20.22
C GLN A 211 -6.12 17.70 -20.33
N TRP A 212 -6.04 17.16 -21.55
CA TRP A 212 -6.00 15.72 -21.78
C TRP A 212 -4.82 15.04 -21.07
N ALA A 213 -3.61 15.57 -21.24
CA ALA A 213 -2.39 14.99 -20.68
C ALA A 213 -2.41 15.00 -19.14
N PHE A 214 -3.01 16.02 -18.52
CA PHE A 214 -3.26 16.03 -17.07
C PHE A 214 -4.21 14.90 -16.64
N GLU A 215 -5.38 14.79 -17.28
CA GLU A 215 -6.40 13.81 -16.92
C GLU A 215 -5.89 12.38 -17.12
N ASP A 216 -5.30 12.12 -18.29
CA ASP A 216 -4.74 10.82 -18.66
C ASP A 216 -3.59 10.43 -17.72
N SER A 217 -2.64 11.32 -17.47
CA SER A 217 -1.54 11.07 -16.53
C SER A 217 -2.03 10.76 -15.13
N ALA A 218 -3.09 11.41 -14.68
CA ALA A 218 -3.66 11.16 -13.36
C ALA A 218 -4.33 9.77 -13.30
N GLU A 219 -5.09 9.39 -14.32
CA GLU A 219 -5.72 8.07 -14.44
C GLU A 219 -4.71 6.93 -14.57
N ASP A 220 -3.57 7.18 -15.22
CA ASP A 220 -2.41 6.29 -15.27
C ASP A 220 -1.59 6.26 -13.97
N PHE A 221 -2.06 6.95 -12.94
CA PHE A 221 -1.41 7.06 -11.64
C PHE A 221 0.03 7.63 -11.73
N ASN A 222 0.26 8.53 -12.69
CA ASN A 222 1.50 9.27 -12.87
C ASN A 222 1.44 10.65 -12.24
N LYS A 223 1.72 10.69 -10.93
CA LYS A 223 1.75 11.94 -10.15
C LYS A 223 2.65 13.00 -10.76
N THR A 224 3.85 12.64 -11.19
CA THR A 224 4.82 13.62 -11.71
C THR A 224 4.32 14.26 -13.01
N ALA A 225 3.79 13.47 -13.94
CA ALA A 225 3.23 14.01 -15.17
C ALA A 225 1.94 14.79 -14.93
N ALA A 226 1.04 14.30 -14.07
CA ALA A 226 -0.15 15.03 -13.67
C ALA A 226 0.21 16.40 -13.04
N GLU A 227 1.21 16.45 -12.15
CA GLU A 227 1.72 17.69 -11.57
C GLU A 227 2.26 18.66 -12.62
N TYR A 228 3.01 18.16 -13.59
CA TYR A 228 3.59 18.95 -14.67
C TYR A 228 2.51 19.55 -15.57
N PHE A 229 1.56 18.75 -16.04
CA PHE A 229 0.51 19.24 -16.95
C PHE A 229 -0.51 20.13 -16.23
N PHE A 230 -0.84 19.87 -14.96
CA PHE A 230 -1.72 20.73 -14.18
C PHE A 230 -1.19 22.17 -14.08
N GLN A 231 0.12 22.34 -13.95
CA GLN A 231 0.76 23.66 -13.91
C GLN A 231 0.58 24.44 -15.22
N LYS A 232 0.42 23.76 -16.35
CA LYS A 232 0.22 24.36 -17.68
C LYS A 232 -1.24 24.68 -18.01
N LEU A 233 -2.18 24.18 -17.22
CA LEU A 233 -3.61 24.46 -17.41
C LEU A 233 -3.96 25.92 -17.10
N THR A 234 -4.92 26.46 -17.84
CA THR A 234 -5.57 27.73 -17.50
C THR A 234 -6.43 27.57 -16.23
N HIS A 235 -6.90 28.69 -15.68
CA HIS A 235 -7.79 28.65 -14.53
C HIS A 235 -9.10 27.90 -14.83
N GLU A 236 -9.69 28.14 -16.00
CA GLU A 236 -10.93 27.51 -16.45
C GLU A 236 -10.76 26.00 -16.65
N GLU A 237 -9.64 25.58 -17.22
CA GLU A 237 -9.31 24.16 -17.40
C GLU A 237 -9.13 23.45 -16.06
N ARG A 238 -8.46 24.10 -15.09
CA ARG A 238 -8.29 23.54 -13.73
C ARG A 238 -9.64 23.30 -13.06
N GLU A 239 -10.53 24.28 -13.09
CA GLU A 239 -11.88 24.17 -12.52
C GLU A 239 -12.70 23.08 -13.23
N ALA A 240 -12.60 22.96 -14.55
CA ALA A 240 -13.35 21.99 -15.34
C ALA A 240 -12.85 20.54 -15.16
N SER A 241 -11.56 20.35 -14.91
CA SER A 241 -10.92 19.04 -14.85
C SER A 241 -10.73 18.49 -13.44
N LEU A 242 -10.32 19.29 -12.45
CA LEU A 242 -9.83 18.78 -11.16
C LEU A 242 -10.75 17.74 -10.49
N MET A 243 -12.04 18.08 -10.33
CA MET A 243 -13.02 17.19 -9.71
C MET A 243 -13.33 15.98 -10.59
N ARG A 244 -13.45 16.19 -11.91
CA ARG A 244 -13.68 15.12 -12.89
C ARG A 244 -12.55 14.09 -12.88
N THR A 245 -11.31 14.55 -12.90
CA THR A 245 -10.11 13.71 -12.82
C THR A 245 -10.08 12.95 -11.51
N ALA A 246 -10.32 13.63 -10.38
CA ALA A 246 -10.34 12.95 -9.09
C ALA A 246 -11.41 11.85 -9.03
N HIS A 247 -12.59 12.11 -9.58
CA HIS A 247 -13.66 11.13 -9.71
C HIS A 247 -13.22 9.96 -10.61
N ALA A 248 -12.63 10.23 -11.78
CA ALA A 248 -12.14 9.19 -12.68
C ALA A 248 -11.06 8.32 -12.02
N VAL A 249 -10.08 8.93 -11.35
CA VAL A 249 -9.02 8.22 -10.60
C VAL A 249 -9.62 7.33 -9.50
N LEU A 250 -10.62 7.80 -8.77
CA LEU A 250 -11.31 7.02 -7.73
C LEU A 250 -12.20 5.92 -8.31
N LEU A 251 -12.81 6.15 -9.48
CA LEU A 251 -13.70 5.22 -10.18
C LEU A 251 -12.97 4.16 -11.00
N SER A 252 -11.72 4.42 -11.40
CA SER A 252 -10.89 3.48 -12.16
C SER A 252 -10.82 2.15 -11.40
N SER A 253 -11.69 1.22 -11.78
CA SER A 253 -11.99 -0.02 -11.04
C SER A 253 -11.55 -1.24 -11.82
N PHE A 254 -10.75 -1.04 -12.88
CA PHE A 254 -10.15 -2.12 -13.65
C PHE A 254 -9.02 -2.79 -12.86
N LEU A 255 -9.49 -3.71 -12.01
CA LEU A 255 -8.85 -4.90 -11.48
C LEU A 255 -7.72 -4.64 -10.45
N GLU A 256 -7.97 -5.20 -9.26
CA GLU A 256 -7.04 -5.58 -8.19
C GLU A 256 -6.64 -4.57 -7.11
N ASN A 257 -6.58 -5.09 -5.88
CA ASN A 257 -5.97 -4.45 -4.70
C ASN A 257 -4.47 -4.09 -4.94
N THR A 258 -3.85 -4.65 -5.99
CA THR A 258 -2.43 -4.47 -6.37
C THR A 258 -2.11 -3.07 -6.90
N LYS A 259 -3.11 -2.25 -7.29
CA LYS A 259 -2.91 -0.89 -7.82
C LYS A 259 -3.22 0.25 -6.84
N ILE A 260 -3.72 -0.05 -5.64
CA ILE A 260 -4.07 0.98 -4.64
C ILE A 260 -2.86 1.87 -4.33
N GLU A 261 -1.69 1.26 -4.18
CA GLU A 261 -0.42 1.93 -3.90
C GLU A 261 -0.03 2.99 -4.94
N LYS A 262 -0.21 2.71 -6.24
CA LYS A 262 0.11 3.67 -7.31
C LYS A 262 -0.86 4.86 -7.28
N ARG A 263 -2.13 4.58 -6.98
CA ARG A 263 -3.23 5.55 -6.95
C ARG A 263 -3.10 6.58 -5.84
N SER A 264 -2.63 6.18 -4.66
CA SER A 264 -2.59 7.04 -3.45
C SER A 264 -1.85 8.36 -3.69
N ASN A 265 -0.72 8.30 -4.41
CA ASN A 265 0.10 9.46 -4.71
C ASN A 265 -0.61 10.50 -5.60
N VAL A 266 -1.37 10.05 -6.60
CA VAL A 266 -2.16 10.94 -7.46
C VAL A 266 -3.38 11.47 -6.72
N VAL A 267 -4.16 10.61 -6.05
CA VAL A 267 -5.34 11.03 -5.29
C VAL A 267 -4.97 12.12 -4.30
N ARG A 268 -3.87 11.94 -3.57
CA ARG A 268 -3.39 12.97 -2.63
C ARG A 268 -3.03 14.28 -3.32
N TYR A 269 -2.32 14.20 -4.45
CA TYR A 269 -1.99 15.41 -5.20
C TYR A 269 -3.27 16.17 -5.57
N LEU A 270 -4.25 15.49 -6.15
CA LEU A 270 -5.54 16.09 -6.52
C LEU A 270 -6.26 16.69 -5.31
N VAL A 271 -6.35 15.94 -4.20
CA VAL A 271 -6.98 16.40 -2.95
C VAL A 271 -6.28 17.63 -2.36
N SER A 272 -4.95 17.73 -2.50
CA SER A 272 -4.19 18.90 -2.03
C SER A 272 -4.52 20.18 -2.79
N LEU A 273 -4.99 20.06 -4.04
CA LEU A 273 -5.41 21.18 -4.89
C LEU A 273 -6.86 21.62 -4.61
N MET A 274 -7.66 20.76 -3.98
CA MET A 274 -9.08 21.01 -3.75
C MET A 274 -9.37 21.93 -2.56
N THR A 275 -10.50 22.64 -2.62
CA THR A 275 -11.09 23.34 -1.46
C THR A 275 -11.61 22.34 -0.42
N PRO A 276 -11.83 22.75 0.84
CA PRO A 276 -12.40 21.88 1.87
C PRO A 276 -13.72 21.21 1.46
N GLU A 277 -14.60 21.93 0.75
CA GLU A 277 -15.90 21.45 0.29
C GLU A 277 -15.73 20.36 -0.78
N GLN A 278 -14.87 20.61 -1.78
CA GLN A 278 -14.51 19.66 -2.82
C GLN A 278 -13.89 18.37 -2.24
N ARG A 279 -13.07 18.48 -1.20
CA ARG A 279 -12.48 17.30 -0.51
C ARG A 279 -13.56 16.45 0.14
N VAL A 280 -14.52 17.06 0.83
CA VAL A 280 -15.63 16.34 1.47
C VAL A 280 -16.53 15.68 0.42
N GLU A 281 -16.83 16.36 -0.68
CA GLU A 281 -17.59 15.80 -1.80
C GLU A 281 -16.87 14.58 -2.41
N THR A 282 -15.57 14.74 -2.71
CA THR A 282 -14.71 13.67 -3.24
C THR A 282 -14.68 12.46 -2.29
N PHE A 283 -14.56 12.71 -0.98
CA PHE A 283 -14.58 11.65 0.01
C PHE A 283 -15.90 10.87 -0.02
N LYS A 284 -17.03 11.57 0.01
CA LYS A 284 -18.37 10.97 0.03
C LYS A 284 -18.66 10.10 -1.19
N MET A 285 -18.03 10.40 -2.33
CA MET A 285 -18.21 9.63 -3.57
C MET A 285 -17.67 8.19 -3.46
N ARG A 286 -16.49 8.03 -2.88
CA ARG A 286 -15.81 6.73 -2.72
C ARG A 286 -15.05 6.64 -1.37
N PRO A 287 -15.77 6.57 -0.23
CA PRO A 287 -15.18 6.58 1.11
C PRO A 287 -14.07 5.55 1.31
N ILE A 288 -14.31 4.31 0.87
CA ILE A 288 -13.38 3.19 1.07
C ILE A 288 -12.10 3.39 0.26
N VAL A 289 -12.20 3.72 -1.04
CA VAL A 289 -11.02 3.91 -1.89
C VAL A 289 -10.18 5.08 -1.39
N PHE A 290 -10.84 6.16 -1.00
CA PHE A 290 -10.16 7.33 -0.45
C PHE A 290 -9.43 7.00 0.85
N PHE A 291 -10.10 6.30 1.77
CA PHE A 291 -9.51 5.81 3.00
C PHE A 291 -8.29 4.92 2.77
N LEU A 292 -8.38 3.99 1.80
CA LEU A 292 -7.26 3.11 1.46
C LEU A 292 -6.03 3.88 0.97
N CYS A 293 -6.21 5.04 0.32
CA CYS A 293 -5.10 5.88 -0.11
C CYS A 293 -4.33 6.52 1.06
N PHE A 294 -4.99 6.76 2.20
CA PHE A 294 -4.37 7.34 3.39
C PHE A 294 -3.57 6.31 4.19
N LEU A 295 -3.83 5.02 3.98
CA LEU A 295 -3.07 3.94 4.60
C LEU A 295 -1.75 3.66 3.90
N ASP A 296 -1.60 4.10 2.65
CA ASP A 296 -0.35 3.93 1.90
C ASP A 296 0.78 4.78 2.48
N TRP A 297 2.01 4.27 2.38
CA TRP A 297 3.18 5.02 2.80
C TRP A 297 3.41 6.23 1.90
N PRO A 298 3.79 7.41 2.46
CA PRO A 298 4.12 7.72 3.86
C PRO A 298 2.97 8.34 4.69
N TRP A 299 1.71 8.10 4.35
CA TRP A 299 0.54 8.87 4.84
C TRP A 299 -0.11 8.32 6.11
N GLN A 300 0.44 7.27 6.70
CA GLN A 300 -0.16 6.60 7.85
C GLN A 300 -0.31 7.52 9.08
N ASP A 301 0.60 8.47 9.29
CA ASP A 301 0.45 9.40 10.42
C ASP A 301 -0.74 10.34 10.18
N LEU A 302 -0.91 10.78 8.94
CA LEU A 302 -2.04 11.60 8.54
C LEU A 302 -3.36 10.82 8.64
N PHE A 303 -3.32 9.52 8.34
CA PHE A 303 -4.44 8.62 8.58
C PHE A 303 -4.85 8.64 10.07
N LEU A 304 -3.90 8.43 10.97
CA LEU A 304 -4.15 8.41 12.42
C LEU A 304 -4.77 9.73 12.90
N GLU A 305 -4.32 10.87 12.37
CA GLU A 305 -4.90 12.18 12.70
C GLU A 305 -6.35 12.38 12.23
N ASN A 306 -6.76 11.66 11.18
CA ASN A 306 -8.09 11.79 10.56
C ASN A 306 -9.03 10.61 10.85
N VAL A 307 -8.58 9.59 11.60
CA VAL A 307 -9.31 8.32 11.75
C VAL A 307 -10.74 8.48 12.26
N GLY A 308 -10.93 9.30 13.30
CA GLY A 308 -12.27 9.59 13.83
C GLY A 308 -13.16 10.34 12.83
N LEU A 309 -12.58 11.17 11.96
CA LEU A 309 -13.32 11.86 10.90
C LEU A 309 -13.73 10.88 9.79
N PHE A 310 -12.86 9.93 9.42
CA PHE A 310 -13.21 8.92 8.42
C PHE A 310 -14.43 8.10 8.84
N TRP A 311 -14.54 7.73 10.11
CA TRP A 311 -15.72 7.04 10.63
C TRP A 311 -17.03 7.80 10.46
N THR A 312 -17.01 9.14 10.50
CA THR A 312 -18.22 9.96 10.27
C THR A 312 -18.73 9.90 8.83
N PHE A 313 -17.87 9.49 7.89
CA PHE A 313 -18.21 9.41 6.48
C PHE A 313 -18.52 7.99 6.01
N PHE A 314 -18.30 6.97 6.85
CA PHE A 314 -18.62 5.59 6.52
C PHE A 314 -20.05 5.23 6.94
N PRO A 315 -21.02 5.13 6.00
CA PRO A 315 -22.31 4.57 6.33
C PRO A 315 -22.18 3.08 6.70
N PRO A 316 -23.04 2.55 7.59
CA PRO A 316 -22.99 1.14 8.00
C PRO A 316 -23.04 0.12 6.86
N GLY A 317 -23.69 0.47 5.74
CA GLY A 317 -23.74 -0.38 4.54
C GLY A 317 -22.39 -0.58 3.83
N LEU A 318 -21.35 0.17 4.19
CA LEU A 318 -20.00 0.02 3.65
C LEU A 318 -19.05 -0.78 4.56
N TYR A 319 -19.48 -1.18 5.75
CA TYR A 319 -18.61 -1.87 6.72
C TYR A 319 -18.11 -3.22 6.21
N ASP A 320 -18.96 -4.03 5.58
CA ASP A 320 -18.55 -5.34 5.05
C ASP A 320 -17.50 -5.18 3.94
N ASN A 321 -17.72 -4.24 3.01
CA ASN A 321 -16.76 -3.94 1.94
C ASN A 321 -15.42 -3.44 2.52
N LEU A 322 -15.46 -2.61 3.56
CA LEU A 322 -14.24 -2.17 4.24
C LEU A 322 -13.50 -3.35 4.89
N LEU A 323 -14.20 -4.23 5.60
CA LEU A 323 -13.64 -5.45 6.19
C LEU A 323 -13.07 -6.38 5.12
N ASP A 324 -13.78 -6.57 4.01
CA ASP A 324 -13.30 -7.37 2.87
C ASP A 324 -12.02 -6.79 2.28
N LYS A 325 -11.92 -5.46 2.13
CA LYS A 325 -10.70 -4.81 1.65
C LYS A 325 -9.56 -4.92 2.65
N MET A 326 -9.86 -4.85 3.94
CA MET A 326 -8.89 -5.07 5.02
C MET A 326 -8.35 -6.51 5.01
N MET A 327 -9.23 -7.51 4.84
CA MET A 327 -8.87 -8.93 4.80
C MET A 327 -8.22 -9.38 3.49
N CYS A 328 -8.63 -8.79 2.37
CA CYS A 328 -8.08 -9.09 1.05
C CYS A 328 -6.82 -8.25 0.73
N GLY A 329 -6.39 -7.41 1.66
CA GLY A 329 -5.06 -6.80 1.60
C GLY A 329 -4.00 -7.89 1.70
N ASP A 330 -2.99 -7.82 0.83
CA ASP A 330 -1.76 -8.65 0.92
C ASP A 330 -1.25 -8.67 2.37
N GLU A 331 -0.71 -9.75 2.94
CA GLU A 331 -0.13 -9.78 4.32
C GLU A 331 0.88 -8.64 4.60
N ASN A 332 1.39 -8.00 3.54
CA ASN A 332 2.23 -6.80 3.57
C ASN A 332 1.47 -5.46 3.45
N SER A 333 0.15 -5.50 3.43
CA SER A 333 -0.72 -4.34 3.31
C SER A 333 -0.69 -3.55 4.62
N PHE A 334 -0.88 -2.25 4.49
CA PHE A 334 -0.75 -1.31 5.60
C PHE A 334 -1.75 -1.54 6.75
N PHE A 335 -2.73 -2.42 6.57
CA PHE A 335 -3.63 -2.84 7.64
C PHE A 335 -2.95 -3.70 8.72
N TYR A 336 -1.81 -4.30 8.40
CA TYR A 336 -1.07 -5.14 9.34
C TYR A 336 -0.07 -4.37 10.18
N PHE A 337 -0.03 -3.03 10.08
CA PHE A 337 0.65 -2.22 11.07
C PHE A 337 -0.19 -2.20 12.35
N PRO A 338 0.26 -2.87 13.43
CA PRO A 338 -0.50 -2.99 14.67
C PRO A 338 -1.02 -1.65 15.19
N GLU A 339 -0.17 -0.63 15.17
CA GLU A 339 -0.47 0.71 15.65
C GLU A 339 -1.65 1.32 14.88
N ILE A 340 -1.66 1.18 13.55
CA ILE A 340 -2.75 1.70 12.70
C ILE A 340 -4.04 0.95 12.98
N PHE A 341 -3.98 -0.38 13.00
CA PHE A 341 -5.15 -1.21 13.30
C PHE A 341 -5.74 -0.88 14.67
N LYS A 342 -4.91 -0.77 15.71
CA LYS A 342 -5.38 -0.50 17.08
C LYS A 342 -6.11 0.83 17.16
N GLU A 343 -5.52 1.91 16.67
CA GLU A 343 -6.15 3.25 16.71
C GLU A 343 -7.44 3.27 15.88
N PHE A 344 -7.42 2.66 14.68
CA PHE A 344 -8.59 2.52 13.83
C PHE A 344 -9.74 1.75 14.51
N PHE A 345 -9.42 0.63 15.14
CA PHE A 345 -10.40 -0.23 15.79
C PHE A 345 -10.92 0.38 17.09
N ILE A 346 -10.10 1.09 17.87
CA ILE A 346 -10.55 1.78 19.08
C ILE A 346 -11.62 2.81 18.73
N GLU A 347 -11.34 3.64 17.72
CA GLU A 347 -12.22 4.73 17.25
C GLU A 347 -13.43 4.21 16.43
N SER A 348 -13.51 2.92 16.12
CA SER A 348 -14.57 2.40 15.27
C SER A 348 -15.94 2.37 15.97
N PRO A 349 -17.05 2.62 15.24
CA PRO A 349 -18.40 2.48 15.76
C PRO A 349 -18.70 1.08 16.28
N LEU A 350 -19.59 0.96 17.27
CA LEU A 350 -20.02 -0.33 17.83
C LEU A 350 -20.60 -1.26 16.75
N ASP A 351 -21.38 -0.72 15.81
CA ASP A 351 -21.96 -1.50 14.71
C ASP A 351 -20.89 -2.09 13.78
N PHE A 352 -19.76 -1.39 13.59
CA PHE A 352 -18.60 -1.92 12.87
C PHE A 352 -17.95 -3.06 13.66
N LYS A 353 -17.75 -2.87 14.97
CA LYS A 353 -17.15 -3.88 15.85
C LYS A 353 -17.98 -5.15 15.93
N ARG A 354 -19.31 -5.04 15.92
CA ARG A 354 -20.22 -6.18 15.81
C ARG A 354 -20.03 -6.92 14.50
N ARG A 355 -20.06 -6.22 13.36
CA ARG A 355 -19.81 -6.86 12.04
C ARG A 355 -18.42 -7.48 11.90
N PHE A 356 -17.42 -6.92 12.57
CA PHE A 356 -16.08 -7.50 12.63
C PHE A 356 -16.06 -8.89 13.28
N VAL A 357 -16.94 -9.13 14.26
CA VAL A 357 -17.12 -10.43 14.93
C VAL A 357 -18.16 -11.31 14.24
N ASP A 358 -19.27 -10.71 13.83
CA ASP A 358 -20.50 -11.35 13.34
C ASP A 358 -20.58 -11.30 11.82
N GLN A 359 -19.74 -12.07 11.14
CA GLN A 359 -20.03 -12.44 9.76
C GLN A 359 -20.55 -13.88 9.72
N ASP A 360 -21.73 -14.06 9.13
CA ASP A 360 -22.41 -15.36 8.92
C ASP A 360 -21.67 -16.28 7.92
N SER A 361 -20.46 -15.92 7.49
CA SER A 361 -19.67 -16.76 6.63
C SER A 361 -18.90 -17.78 7.48
N GLU A 362 -19.20 -19.06 7.28
CA GLU A 362 -18.54 -20.17 7.97
C GLU A 362 -17.02 -20.22 7.68
N ASP A 363 -16.59 -19.63 6.55
CA ASP A 363 -15.24 -19.79 6.03
C ASP A 363 -14.29 -18.60 6.29
N ARG A 364 -14.80 -17.39 6.54
CA ARG A 364 -13.98 -16.19 6.84
C ARG A 364 -14.71 -15.19 7.73
N THR A 365 -14.38 -15.19 9.02
CA THR A 365 -14.72 -14.06 9.91
C THR A 365 -13.53 -13.09 10.01
N PRO A 366 -13.74 -11.76 9.89
CA PRO A 366 -12.66 -10.77 9.96
C PRO A 366 -11.88 -10.87 11.26
N ALA A 367 -12.59 -11.01 12.39
CA ALA A 367 -11.92 -11.18 13.68
C ALA A 367 -10.99 -12.39 13.72
N CYS A 368 -11.42 -13.56 13.23
CA CYS A 368 -10.56 -14.75 13.19
C CYS A 368 -9.35 -14.54 12.28
N TYR A 369 -9.55 -13.89 11.13
CA TYR A 369 -8.47 -13.55 10.21
C TYR A 369 -7.42 -12.66 10.89
N PHE A 370 -7.83 -11.53 11.49
CA PHE A 370 -6.92 -10.61 12.18
C PHE A 370 -6.24 -11.25 13.40
N LEU A 371 -7.00 -12.01 14.22
CA LEU A 371 -6.43 -12.73 15.37
C LEU A 371 -5.40 -13.76 14.93
N SER A 372 -5.61 -14.46 13.81
CA SER A 372 -4.62 -15.41 13.29
C SER A 372 -3.28 -14.74 12.95
N ILE A 373 -3.34 -13.53 12.39
CA ILE A 373 -2.17 -12.75 12.01
C ILE A 373 -1.46 -12.20 13.25
N PHE A 374 -2.20 -11.63 14.20
CA PHE A 374 -1.60 -11.14 15.44
C PHE A 374 -1.02 -12.26 16.29
N CYS A 375 -1.63 -13.46 16.28
CA CYS A 375 -1.02 -14.65 16.89
C CYS A 375 0.25 -15.08 16.15
N LYS A 376 0.25 -15.06 14.81
CA LYS A 376 1.43 -15.38 13.99
C LYS A 376 2.61 -14.47 14.32
N ASN A 377 2.32 -13.18 14.54
CA ASN A 377 3.30 -12.12 14.79
C ASN A 377 3.55 -11.83 16.28
N GLU A 378 3.02 -12.66 17.19
CA GLU A 378 3.14 -12.51 18.64
C GLU A 378 2.74 -11.12 19.18
N ASP A 379 1.76 -10.48 18.55
CA ASP A 379 1.30 -9.14 18.91
C ASP A 379 0.13 -9.17 19.90
N SER A 380 0.46 -9.45 21.17
CA SER A 380 -0.54 -9.53 22.24
C SER A 380 -1.33 -8.23 22.42
N LYS A 381 -0.74 -7.07 22.10
CA LYS A 381 -1.39 -5.77 22.31
C LYS A 381 -2.57 -5.56 21.36
N SER A 382 -2.44 -5.97 20.10
CA SER A 382 -3.55 -5.87 19.15
C SER A 382 -4.68 -6.84 19.47
N ILE A 383 -4.34 -8.04 19.97
CA ILE A 383 -5.33 -8.99 20.51
C ILE A 383 -6.08 -8.37 21.70
N GLU A 384 -5.36 -7.81 22.66
CA GLU A 384 -5.98 -7.12 23.81
C GLU A 384 -6.92 -5.99 23.36
N VAL A 385 -6.54 -5.21 22.34
CA VAL A 385 -7.39 -4.15 21.79
C VAL A 385 -8.68 -4.72 21.18
N ILE A 386 -8.61 -5.81 20.42
CA ILE A 386 -9.81 -6.46 19.87
C ILE A 386 -10.76 -6.85 21.01
N PHE A 387 -10.28 -7.68 21.94
CA PHE A 387 -11.14 -8.23 22.99
C PHE A 387 -11.71 -7.14 23.93
N ARG A 388 -10.91 -6.13 24.30
CA ARG A 388 -11.37 -5.07 25.20
C ARG A 388 -12.39 -4.12 24.58
N ASN A 389 -12.45 -4.05 23.25
CA ASN A 389 -13.33 -3.13 22.54
C ASN A 389 -14.61 -3.77 21.98
N VAL A 390 -14.78 -5.09 22.08
CA VAL A 390 -16.03 -5.78 21.69
C VAL A 390 -16.88 -6.13 22.92
N ASP A 391 -18.17 -6.37 22.70
CA ASP A 391 -19.14 -6.71 23.76
C ASP A 391 -18.77 -8.05 24.43
N PRO A 392 -19.05 -8.27 25.73
CA PRO A 392 -18.68 -9.51 26.43
C PRO A 392 -19.22 -10.79 25.77
N ALA A 393 -20.41 -10.74 25.17
CA ALA A 393 -20.98 -11.86 24.44
C ALA A 393 -20.17 -12.19 23.16
N ASP A 394 -19.69 -11.16 22.46
CA ASP A 394 -18.88 -11.29 21.26
C ASP A 394 -17.49 -11.87 21.59
N ARG A 395 -16.90 -11.50 22.73
CA ARG A 395 -15.64 -12.10 23.21
C ARG A 395 -15.74 -13.60 23.37
N LEU A 396 -16.84 -14.05 23.98
CA LEU A 396 -17.15 -15.47 24.12
C LEU A 396 -17.31 -16.09 22.72
N LYS A 397 -18.16 -15.52 21.87
CA LYS A 397 -18.38 -16.01 20.51
C LYS A 397 -17.08 -16.21 19.74
N LEU A 398 -16.13 -15.26 19.84
CA LEU A 398 -14.82 -15.35 19.19
C LEU A 398 -14.01 -16.56 19.63
N VAL A 399 -13.83 -16.78 20.94
CA VAL A 399 -13.00 -17.90 21.42
C VAL A 399 -13.61 -19.27 21.18
N PHE A 400 -14.91 -19.35 20.92
CA PHE A 400 -15.58 -20.58 20.51
C PHE A 400 -15.67 -20.75 18.99
N HIS A 401 -15.21 -19.77 18.20
CA HIS A 401 -15.32 -19.82 16.75
C HIS A 401 -14.43 -20.94 16.16
N PRO A 402 -14.95 -21.83 15.29
CA PRO A 402 -14.21 -22.97 14.75
C PRO A 402 -12.86 -22.60 14.10
N LEU A 403 -12.85 -21.54 13.28
CA LEU A 403 -11.61 -21.02 12.66
C LEU A 403 -10.57 -20.59 13.71
N LEU A 404 -10.98 -19.92 14.79
CA LEU A 404 -10.05 -19.49 15.83
C LEU A 404 -9.51 -20.68 16.64
N LEU A 405 -10.34 -21.69 16.93
CA LEU A 405 -9.88 -22.95 17.55
C LEU A 405 -8.81 -23.63 16.69
N LYS A 406 -9.00 -23.68 15.37
CA LYS A 406 -7.98 -24.17 14.44
C LYS A 406 -6.69 -23.34 14.51
N HIS A 407 -6.78 -22.02 14.60
CA HIS A 407 -5.60 -21.17 14.79
C HIS A 407 -4.92 -21.39 16.15
N PHE A 408 -5.66 -21.64 17.22
CA PHE A 408 -5.09 -21.99 18.52
C PHE A 408 -4.30 -23.29 18.45
N TYR A 409 -4.81 -24.31 17.75
CA TYR A 409 -4.05 -25.53 17.48
C TYR A 409 -2.71 -25.23 16.81
N TYR A 410 -2.71 -24.44 15.73
CA TYR A 410 -1.46 -24.05 15.07
C TYR A 410 -0.53 -23.22 15.98
N CYS A 411 -1.06 -22.37 16.86
CA CYS A 411 -0.23 -21.64 17.81
C CYS A 411 0.46 -22.60 18.79
N LEU A 412 -0.25 -23.63 19.26
CA LEU A 412 0.30 -24.63 20.17
C LEU A 412 1.37 -25.51 19.50
N LEU A 413 1.17 -25.89 18.24
CA LEU A 413 2.18 -26.61 17.45
C LEU A 413 3.47 -25.80 17.23
N ASN A 414 3.36 -24.47 17.15
CA ASN A 414 4.48 -23.56 16.92
C ASN A 414 5.04 -22.92 18.21
N ASP A 415 4.76 -23.49 19.40
CA ASP A 415 5.21 -22.97 20.69
C ASP A 415 4.76 -21.54 21.05
N ARG A 416 3.73 -21.03 20.37
CA ARG A 416 3.09 -19.72 20.61
C ARG A 416 1.88 -19.82 21.53
N TRP A 417 1.92 -20.71 22.51
CA TRP A 417 0.81 -20.98 23.43
C TRP A 417 0.41 -19.75 24.27
N HIS A 418 1.37 -18.88 24.59
CA HIS A 418 1.16 -17.63 25.32
C HIS A 418 0.20 -16.68 24.58
N MET A 419 0.14 -16.75 23.24
CA MET A 419 -0.80 -15.96 22.45
C MET A 419 -2.25 -16.43 22.65
N VAL A 420 -2.45 -17.75 22.76
CA VAL A 420 -3.75 -18.33 23.06
C VAL A 420 -4.17 -17.95 24.48
N GLU A 421 -3.25 -17.99 25.44
CA GLU A 421 -3.51 -17.56 26.82
C GLU A 421 -4.01 -16.13 26.89
N VAL A 422 -3.42 -15.21 26.10
CA VAL A 422 -3.90 -13.82 26.01
C VAL A 422 -5.35 -13.76 25.52
N CYS A 423 -5.70 -14.47 24.44
CA CYS A 423 -7.08 -14.52 23.94
C CYS A 423 -8.06 -15.00 25.01
N LEU A 424 -7.73 -16.12 25.68
CA LEU A 424 -8.60 -16.72 26.69
C LEU A 424 -8.73 -15.86 27.95
N ARG A 425 -7.65 -15.20 28.35
CA ARG A 425 -7.64 -14.25 29.46
C ARG A 425 -8.54 -13.04 29.17
N GLU A 426 -8.37 -12.42 28.00
CA GLU A 426 -9.14 -11.23 27.62
C GLU A 426 -10.61 -11.56 27.29
N ALA A 427 -10.92 -12.82 26.93
CA ALA A 427 -12.29 -13.30 26.81
C ALA A 427 -13.03 -13.44 28.15
N THR A 428 -12.32 -13.37 29.28
CA THR A 428 -12.90 -13.40 30.65
C THR A 428 -13.78 -14.63 30.91
N LEU A 429 -13.33 -15.81 30.48
CA LEU A 429 -14.09 -17.06 30.60
C LEU A 429 -14.40 -17.43 32.05
N SER A 430 -15.68 -17.71 32.34
CA SER A 430 -16.09 -18.30 33.62
C SER A 430 -15.61 -19.74 33.76
N LYS A 431 -15.70 -20.31 34.98
CA LYS A 431 -15.35 -21.74 35.19
C LYS A 431 -16.16 -22.68 34.28
N GLY A 432 -17.44 -22.38 34.05
CA GLY A 432 -18.28 -23.16 33.16
C GLY A 432 -17.87 -23.00 31.69
N ASP A 433 -17.49 -21.79 31.28
CA ASP A 433 -17.00 -21.54 29.92
C ASP A 433 -15.70 -22.26 29.62
N ARG A 434 -14.80 -22.37 30.59
CA ARG A 434 -13.53 -23.11 30.44
C ARG A 434 -13.77 -24.60 30.15
N VAL A 435 -14.76 -25.20 30.80
CA VAL A 435 -15.14 -26.60 30.56
C VAL A 435 -15.71 -26.75 29.15
N ARG A 436 -16.66 -25.89 28.77
CA ARG A 436 -17.25 -25.89 27.42
C ARG A 436 -16.21 -25.64 26.34
N PHE A 437 -15.27 -24.73 26.58
CA PHE A 437 -14.20 -24.41 25.65
C PHE A 437 -13.30 -25.63 25.44
N LYS A 438 -12.95 -26.34 26.51
CA LYS A 438 -12.19 -27.59 26.41
C LYS A 438 -12.91 -28.62 25.55
N GLU A 439 -14.21 -28.82 25.75
CA GLU A 439 -15.03 -29.75 24.95
C GLU A 439 -15.07 -29.33 23.47
N ALA A 440 -15.38 -28.06 23.19
CA ALA A 440 -15.45 -27.53 21.82
C ALA A 440 -14.10 -27.60 21.10
N PHE A 441 -13.01 -27.31 21.81
CA PHE A 441 -11.66 -27.41 21.26
C PHE A 441 -11.28 -28.87 20.98
N LEU A 442 -11.63 -29.82 21.86
CA LEU A 442 -11.44 -31.25 21.64
C LEU A 442 -12.22 -31.75 20.41
N GLU A 443 -13.47 -31.32 20.26
CA GLU A 443 -14.31 -31.63 19.11
C GLU A 443 -13.76 -31.05 17.80
N SER A 444 -13.27 -29.81 17.84
CA SER A 444 -12.61 -29.16 16.70
C SER A 444 -11.31 -29.87 16.28
N LEU A 445 -10.58 -30.46 17.22
CA LEU A 445 -9.42 -31.28 16.91
C LEU A 445 -9.80 -32.61 16.26
N ALA A 446 -10.84 -33.28 16.80
CA ALA A 446 -11.33 -34.55 16.26
C ALA A 446 -11.84 -34.44 14.82
N SER A 447 -12.34 -33.26 14.42
CA SER A 447 -12.81 -33.02 13.04
C SER A 447 -11.71 -32.62 12.05
N ASN A 448 -10.57 -32.13 12.53
CA ASN A 448 -9.47 -31.65 11.68
C ASN A 448 -8.34 -32.67 11.48
N ASP A 449 -8.21 -33.68 12.35
CA ASP A 449 -7.05 -34.59 12.33
C ASP A 449 -7.40 -36.04 11.90
N THR A 450 -6.62 -36.56 10.95
CA THR A 450 -6.58 -37.98 10.55
C THR A 450 -5.45 -38.75 11.24
N GLY A 451 -4.67 -38.09 12.11
CA GLY A 451 -3.57 -38.68 12.88
C GLY A 451 -3.76 -38.60 14.39
N GLU A 452 -3.14 -39.52 15.12
CA GLU A 452 -3.14 -39.55 16.60
C GLU A 452 -2.39 -38.32 17.15
N ILE A 453 -3.14 -37.29 17.59
CA ILE A 453 -2.60 -36.22 18.42
C ILE A 453 -2.03 -36.86 19.70
N GLU A 454 -0.73 -36.70 19.95
CA GLU A 454 -0.11 -37.17 21.20
C GLU A 454 -0.58 -36.31 22.40
N TRP A 455 -1.75 -36.66 22.94
CA TRP A 455 -2.32 -36.13 24.19
C TRP A 455 -1.40 -36.24 25.40
N LYS A 456 -0.29 -36.97 25.28
CA LYS A 456 0.75 -37.10 26.29
C LYS A 456 1.68 -35.89 26.37
N ASN A 457 1.64 -34.95 25.42
CA ASN A 457 2.48 -33.75 25.50
C ASN A 457 2.07 -32.90 26.73
N PRO A 458 2.97 -32.69 27.71
CA PRO A 458 2.67 -31.92 28.93
C PRO A 458 2.15 -30.50 28.65
N LYS A 459 2.46 -29.93 27.48
CA LYS A 459 1.96 -28.63 27.03
C LYS A 459 0.44 -28.61 26.90
N TRP A 460 -0.18 -29.71 26.44
CA TRP A 460 -1.65 -29.83 26.34
C TRP A 460 -2.33 -29.87 27.70
N LYS A 461 -1.71 -30.50 28.70
CA LYS A 461 -2.26 -30.52 30.06
C LYS A 461 -2.26 -29.12 30.68
N ARG A 462 -1.14 -28.42 30.55
CA ARG A 462 -0.98 -27.04 31.06
C ARG A 462 -1.93 -26.04 30.39
N PHE A 463 -2.25 -26.25 29.11
CA PHE A 463 -3.18 -25.41 28.36
C PHE A 463 -4.59 -25.37 28.98
N PHE A 464 -5.07 -26.50 29.51
CA PHE A 464 -6.39 -26.58 30.15
C PHE A 464 -6.38 -26.26 31.66
N GLU A 465 -5.24 -25.86 32.21
CA GLU A 465 -5.08 -25.50 33.63
C GLU A 465 -5.16 -23.98 33.88
N PHE A 466 -5.32 -23.15 32.84
CA PHE A 466 -5.44 -21.69 32.95
C PHE A 466 -6.72 -21.23 33.67
#